data_AF-A0AAD9USL0-F1
#
_entry.id   AF-A0AAD9USL0-F1
#
_cell.length_a   1.000
_cell.length_b   1.000
_cell.length_c   1.000
_cell.angle_alpha   90.00
_cell.angle_beta   90.00
_cell.angle_gamma   90.00
#
_symmetry.space_group_name_H-M   'P 1'
#
loop_
_entity.id
_entity.type
_entity.pdbx_description
1 polymer ?
#
loop_
_entity_poly.entity_id
_entity_poly.type
_entity_poly.pdbx_seq_one_letter_code
_entity_poly.pdbx_strand_id
1 'polypeptide(L)'
;MKAKFDNDMDKDDIEIVITKFEEYCVRQRNETFERYNFNMRVQQEGETVDAHVTALKTLVETCNFGQLQNDLLRDKIVIGIKEKGYKEKASQYAKAHTKGAHCNVPHP
;
A
#
# COMPACT_ATOMS: atom_id res chain seq x y z
N MET A 1 -6.57 -19.26 21.00
CA MET A 1 -6.01 -19.56 19.67
C MET A 1 -6.43 -20.97 19.27
N LYS A 2 -7.14 -21.18 18.15
CA LYS A 2 -7.47 -22.54 17.65
C LYS A 2 -6.65 -22.80 16.38
N ALA A 3 -5.36 -23.05 16.57
CA ALA A 3 -4.50 -23.55 15.49
C ALA A 3 -4.79 -25.04 15.29
N LYS A 4 -4.91 -25.48 14.03
CA LYS A 4 -5.02 -26.90 13.68
C LYS A 4 -3.61 -27.44 13.47
N PHE A 5 -3.15 -28.24 14.43
CA PHE A 5 -1.94 -29.06 14.33
C PHE A 5 -2.34 -30.43 13.79
N ASP A 6 -1.47 -31.05 12.98
CA ASP A 6 -1.80 -32.29 12.29
C ASP A 6 -1.59 -33.50 13.22
N ASN A 7 -0.72 -33.37 14.22
CA ASN A 7 -0.54 -34.32 15.31
C ASN A 7 -0.08 -33.61 16.61
N ASP A 8 0.11 -34.37 17.70
CA ASP A 8 0.54 -33.81 18.99
C ASP A 8 2.04 -33.45 19.03
N MET A 9 2.88 -34.08 18.21
CA MET A 9 4.32 -33.79 18.16
C MET A 9 4.60 -32.42 17.52
N ASP A 10 3.76 -32.00 16.56
CA ASP A 10 3.81 -30.69 15.92
C ASP A 10 3.67 -29.51 16.91
N LYS A 11 3.12 -29.76 18.10
CA LYS A 11 2.96 -28.72 19.15
C LYS A 11 4.26 -28.38 19.85
N ASP A 12 5.22 -29.31 19.83
CA ASP A 12 6.53 -29.15 20.48
C ASP A 12 7.60 -28.68 19.49
N ASP A 13 7.32 -28.74 18.19
CA ASP A 13 8.16 -28.17 17.14
C ASP A 13 7.93 -26.66 17.02
N ILE A 14 8.96 -25.89 17.39
CA ILE A 14 8.91 -24.44 17.41
C ILE A 14 8.67 -23.84 16.01
N GLU A 15 9.19 -24.43 14.94
CA GLU A 15 9.01 -23.92 13.58
C GLU A 15 7.56 -24.11 13.13
N ILE A 16 6.95 -25.25 13.46
CA ILE A 16 5.55 -25.53 13.16
C ILE A 16 4.63 -24.60 13.95
N VAL A 17 4.91 -24.40 15.24
CA VAL A 17 4.14 -23.48 16.08
C VAL A 17 4.18 -22.05 15.56
N ILE A 18 5.37 -21.55 15.16
CA ILE A 18 5.52 -20.21 14.57
C ILE A 18 4.71 -20.10 13.27
N THR A 19 4.84 -21.07 12.37
CA THR A 19 4.12 -21.07 11.09
C THR A 19 2.60 -21.04 11.28
N LYS A 20 2.07 -21.91 12.15
CA LYS A 20 0.63 -21.97 12.46
C LYS A 20 0.15 -20.69 13.16
N PHE A 21 1.02 -20.05 13.96
CA PHE A 21 0.73 -18.77 14.59
C PHE A 21 0.60 -17.67 13.54
N GLU A 22 1.56 -17.58 12.62
CA GLU A 22 1.54 -16.64 11.51
C GLU A 22 0.30 -16.82 10.63
N GLU A 23 -0.02 -18.04 10.22
CA GLU A 23 -1.24 -18.36 9.44
C GLU A 23 -2.51 -17.89 10.15
N TYR A 24 -2.61 -18.13 11.45
CA TYR A 24 -3.78 -17.70 12.24
C TYR A 24 -3.86 -16.18 12.31
N CYS A 25 -2.74 -15.50 12.59
CA CYS A 25 -2.68 -14.05 12.67
C CYS A 25 -2.96 -13.38 11.31
N VAL A 26 -2.48 -13.96 10.21
CA VAL A 26 -2.85 -13.56 8.84
C VAL A 26 -4.36 -13.69 8.64
N ARG A 27 -4.97 -14.81 9.02
CA ARG A 27 -6.42 -15.03 8.89
C ARG A 27 -7.26 -14.02 9.68
N GLN A 28 -6.77 -13.56 10.84
CA GLN A 28 -7.47 -12.58 11.67
C GLN A 28 -7.22 -11.13 11.22
N ARG A 29 -6.28 -10.87 10.30
CA ARG A 29 -6.11 -9.53 9.74
C ARG A 29 -7.33 -9.18 8.90
N ASN A 30 -7.98 -8.08 9.26
CA ASN A 30 -9.06 -7.53 8.47
C ASN A 30 -8.45 -6.67 7.35
N GLU A 31 -8.25 -7.26 6.18
CA GLU A 31 -7.70 -6.57 5.00
C GLU A 31 -8.42 -5.25 4.71
N THR A 32 -9.75 -5.20 4.89
CA THR A 32 -10.53 -3.98 4.69
C THR A 32 -10.10 -2.87 5.64
N PHE A 33 -9.81 -3.21 6.89
CA PHE A 33 -9.33 -2.24 7.89
C PHE A 33 -7.89 -1.79 7.60
N GLU A 34 -7.01 -2.70 7.20
CA GLU A 34 -5.63 -2.36 6.79
C GLU A 34 -5.64 -1.40 5.58
N ARG A 35 -6.44 -1.73 4.55
CA ARG A 35 -6.64 -0.87 3.37
C ARG A 35 -7.24 0.48 3.74
N TYR A 36 -8.16 0.52 4.70
CA TYR A 36 -8.69 1.78 5.23
C TYR A 36 -7.57 2.62 5.87
N ASN A 37 -6.74 2.04 6.73
CA ASN A 37 -5.62 2.75 7.37
C ASN A 37 -4.61 3.27 6.35
N PHE A 38 -4.23 2.47 5.37
CA PHE A 38 -3.39 2.88 4.25
C PHE A 38 -4.00 4.07 3.49
N ASN A 39 -5.28 3.97 3.12
CA ASN A 39 -5.96 5.01 2.35
C ASN A 39 -6.23 6.29 3.14
N MET A 40 -6.40 6.21 4.46
CA MET A 40 -6.60 7.38 5.32
C MET A 40 -5.28 8.05 5.72
N ARG A 41 -4.14 7.39 5.54
CA ARG A 41 -2.85 7.95 5.88
C ARG A 41 -2.56 9.20 5.04
N VAL A 42 -2.28 10.31 5.72
CA VAL A 42 -1.83 11.60 5.14
C VAL A 42 -0.60 12.09 5.89
N GLN A 43 0.26 12.88 5.25
CA GLN A 43 1.43 13.45 5.92
C GLN A 43 1.00 14.31 7.12
N GLN A 44 1.56 14.03 8.30
CA GLN A 44 1.26 14.77 9.52
C GLN A 44 1.97 16.13 9.52
N GLU A 45 1.51 17.05 10.37
CA GLU A 45 2.20 18.34 10.51
C GLU A 45 3.60 18.13 11.11
N GLY A 46 4.61 18.75 10.50
CA GLY A 46 6.01 18.56 10.88
C GLY A 46 6.63 17.21 10.50
N GLU A 47 5.87 16.30 9.87
CA GLU A 47 6.39 15.02 9.43
C GLU A 47 7.24 15.17 8.15
N THR A 48 8.41 14.53 8.10
CA THR A 48 9.24 14.51 6.89
C THR A 48 8.63 13.62 5.81
N VAL A 49 8.95 13.89 4.54
CA VAL A 49 8.48 13.05 3.43
C VAL A 49 8.96 11.61 3.59
N ASP A 50 10.20 11.39 3.99
CA ASP A 50 10.76 10.04 4.18
C ASP A 50 10.04 9.27 5.29
N ALA A 51 9.69 9.93 6.40
CA ALA A 51 8.90 9.31 7.46
C ALA A 51 7.50 8.92 6.98
N HIS A 52 6.85 9.79 6.20
CA HIS A 52 5.55 9.51 5.60
C HIS A 52 5.61 8.32 4.63
N VAL A 53 6.60 8.31 3.73
CA VAL A 53 6.82 7.21 2.76
C VAL A 53 7.12 5.90 3.49
N THR A 54 7.93 5.94 4.55
CA THR A 54 8.22 4.75 5.38
C THR A 54 6.97 4.20 6.02
N ALA A 55 6.13 5.06 6.61
CA ALA A 55 4.86 4.63 7.20
C ALA A 55 3.90 4.01 6.15
N LEU A 56 3.84 4.57 4.95
CA LEU A 56 3.04 3.99 3.85
C LEU A 56 3.54 2.62 3.41
N LYS A 57 4.87 2.42 3.35
CA LYS A 57 5.47 1.10 3.05
C LYS A 57 5.08 0.06 4.09
N THR A 58 5.15 0.40 5.38
CA THR A 58 4.72 -0.52 6.45
C THR A 58 3.23 -0.87 6.34
N LEU A 59 2.37 0.11 6.07
CA LEU A 59 0.92 -0.13 5.96
C LEU A 59 0.55 -0.96 4.72
N VAL A 60 1.26 -0.83 3.61
CA VAL A 60 0.89 -1.52 2.37
C VAL A 60 1.16 -3.03 2.43
N GLU A 61 2.11 -3.46 3.26
CA GLU A 61 2.50 -4.88 3.45
C GLU A 61 1.35 -5.75 3.95
N THR A 62 0.42 -5.18 4.72
CA THR A 62 -0.73 -5.91 5.30
C THR A 62 -2.01 -5.77 4.47
N CYS A 63 -2.00 -4.94 3.42
CA CYS A 63 -3.20 -4.63 2.63
C CYS A 63 -3.58 -5.71 1.60
N ASN A 64 -2.69 -6.66 1.32
CA ASN A 64 -2.89 -7.72 0.32
C ASN A 64 -3.36 -7.18 -1.05
N PHE A 65 -2.66 -6.17 -1.59
CA PHE A 65 -2.97 -5.59 -2.91
C PHE A 65 -2.43 -6.42 -4.10
N GLY A 66 -1.64 -7.46 -3.81
CA GLY A 66 -1.02 -8.30 -4.84
C GLY A 66 -0.15 -7.47 -5.80
N GLN A 67 -0.33 -7.67 -7.09
CA GLN A 67 0.50 -7.03 -8.14
C GLN A 67 0.36 -5.50 -8.17
N LEU A 68 -0.75 -4.95 -7.65
CA LEU A 68 -1.00 -3.51 -7.64
C LEU A 68 -0.32 -2.76 -6.49
N GLN A 69 0.35 -3.47 -5.57
CA GLN A 69 0.91 -2.88 -4.35
C GLN A 69 1.84 -1.69 -4.63
N ASN A 70 2.74 -1.83 -5.61
CA ASN A 70 3.71 -0.78 -5.94
C ASN A 70 3.05 0.44 -6.61
N ASP A 71 2.06 0.19 -7.48
CA ASP A 71 1.34 1.26 -8.18
C ASP A 71 0.48 2.07 -7.19
N LEU A 72 -0.27 1.38 -6.31
CA LEU A 72 -1.07 2.03 -5.26
C LEU A 72 -0.21 2.77 -4.24
N LEU A 73 0.96 2.23 -3.88
CA LEU A 73 1.90 2.93 -3.00
C LEU A 73 2.39 4.24 -3.62
N ARG A 74 2.78 4.22 -4.91
CA ARG A 74 3.22 5.42 -5.64
C ARG A 74 2.11 6.46 -5.72
N ASP A 75 0.90 6.04 -6.12
CA ASP A 75 -0.26 6.93 -6.19
C ASP A 75 -0.55 7.57 -4.83
N LYS A 76 -0.48 6.76 -3.77
CA LYS A 76 -0.74 7.23 -2.41
C LYS A 76 0.30 8.24 -1.93
N ILE A 77 1.58 8.04 -2.25
CA ILE A 77 2.66 9.01 -1.95
C ILE A 77 2.37 10.34 -2.67
N VAL A 78 2.03 10.30 -3.96
CA VAL A 78 1.75 11.51 -4.75
C VAL A 78 0.55 12.28 -4.20
N ILE A 79 -0.51 11.59 -3.80
CA ILE A 79 -1.73 12.21 -3.26
C ILE A 79 -1.52 12.72 -1.82
N GLY A 80 -0.79 11.96 -1.00
CA GLY A 80 -0.68 12.09 0.46
C GLY A 80 0.35 13.09 0.98
N ILE A 81 1.29 13.54 0.14
CA ILE A 81 2.26 14.59 0.48
C ILE A 81 1.58 15.96 0.57
N LYS A 82 1.87 16.70 1.64
CA LYS A 82 1.30 18.03 1.95
C LYS A 82 1.93 19.19 1.16
N GLU A 83 3.06 18.99 0.49
CA GLU A 83 3.74 20.09 -0.19
C GLU A 83 2.92 20.67 -1.36
N LYS A 84 2.57 21.95 -1.24
CA LYS A 84 1.80 22.72 -2.23
C LYS A 84 2.48 22.80 -3.61
N GLY A 85 3.80 22.60 -3.72
CA GLY A 85 4.55 22.75 -4.96
C GLY A 85 4.66 21.50 -5.86
N TYR A 86 4.47 20.28 -5.31
CA TYR A 86 4.61 19.05 -6.11
C TYR A 86 3.37 18.77 -6.96
N LYS A 87 2.16 19.04 -6.45
CA LYS A 87 0.91 18.85 -7.20
C LYS A 87 0.83 19.77 -8.42
N GLU A 88 1.32 21.01 -8.28
CA GLU A 88 1.38 21.96 -9.38
C GLU A 88 2.43 21.56 -10.43
N LYS A 89 3.61 21.11 -10.03
CA LYS A 89 4.64 20.61 -10.96
C LYS A 89 4.20 19.35 -11.68
N ALA A 90 3.61 18.36 -10.99
CA ALA A 90 3.07 17.15 -11.62
C ALA A 90 1.95 17.45 -12.63
N SER A 91 1.04 18.39 -12.29
CA SER A 91 0.03 18.89 -13.24
C SER A 91 0.66 19.57 -14.46
N GLN A 92 1.75 20.33 -14.28
CA GLN A 92 2.47 20.96 -15.39
C GLN A 92 3.20 19.95 -16.28
N TYR A 93 3.83 18.90 -15.72
CA TYR A 93 4.45 17.82 -16.50
C TYR A 93 3.42 17.05 -17.34
N ALA A 94 2.26 16.72 -16.77
CA ALA A 94 1.17 16.09 -17.52
C ALA A 94 0.68 16.99 -18.68
N LYS A 95 0.59 18.31 -18.45
CA LYS A 95 0.26 19.30 -19.50
C LYS A 95 1.36 19.48 -20.56
N ALA A 96 2.62 19.21 -20.23
CA ALA A 96 3.72 19.30 -21.18
C ALA A 96 3.73 18.13 -22.17
N HIS A 97 3.25 16.95 -21.77
CA HIS A 97 3.18 15.77 -22.63
C HIS A 97 1.89 15.70 -23.47
N THR A 98 0.80 16.33 -23.03
CA THR A 98 -0.44 16.41 -23.84
C THR A 98 -0.39 17.48 -24.94
N LYS A 99 0.58 18.41 -24.90
CA LYS A 99 0.81 19.41 -25.97
C LYS A 99 1.35 18.82 -27.29
N GLY A 100 1.63 17.51 -27.34
CA GLY A 100 2.07 16.82 -28.56
C GLY A 100 1.04 15.87 -29.17
N ALA A 101 -0.12 15.63 -28.53
CA ALA A 101 -1.12 14.70 -29.02
C ALA A 101 -2.34 15.45 -29.59
N HIS A 102 -2.14 16.14 -30.71
CA HIS A 102 -3.26 16.35 -31.63
C HIS A 102 -3.55 14.99 -32.29
N CYS A 103 -4.38 14.18 -31.64
CA CYS A 103 -5.03 13.08 -32.32
C CYS A 103 -6.00 13.69 -33.34
N ASN A 104 -5.58 13.72 -34.60
CA ASN A 104 -6.51 13.87 -35.71
C ASN A 104 -7.38 12.63 -35.72
N VAL A 105 -8.57 12.73 -35.13
CA VAL A 105 -9.60 11.70 -35.24
C VAL A 105 -10.29 11.92 -36.59
N PRO A 106 -10.17 11.00 -37.56
CA PRO A 106 -11.00 11.06 -38.75
C PRO A 106 -12.44 10.78 -38.32
N HIS A 107 -13.33 11.74 -38.52
CA HIS A 107 -14.78 11.48 -38.43
C HIS A 107 -15.23 10.79 -39.73
N PRO A 108 -16.07 9.75 -39.65
CA PRO A 108 -16.89 9.30 -40.77
C PRO A 108 -17.98 10.33 -41.13
#